data_AF-A0A553ZM19-F1
#
_entry.id   AF-A0A553ZM19-F1
#
_cell.length_a   1.000
_cell.length_b   1.000
_cell.length_c   1.000
_cell.angle_alpha   90.00
_cell.angle_beta   90.00
_cell.angle_gamma   90.00
#
_symmetry.space_group_name_H-M   'P 1'
#
loop_
_entity.id
_entity.type
_entity.pdbx_description
1 polymer ?
#
loop_
_entity_poly.entity_id
_entity_poly.type
_entity_poly.pdbx_seq_one_letter_code
_entity_poly.pdbx_strand_id
1 'polypeptide(L)'
;MKENAPAGDATRGVVGDAGVFARAAAVDAERARRRAHQARRAASAGVATVDGFALRKWRRAGAFGADSVRRVEETLRLLLERADGSGAPAGAVGTLRAALGGEPTHEVPGAVKALLEHMDRETVAEVLICAHTAGTLWLTDWGEARMAALFPGGSRIPDPPSGEGVSDSHDPSGAYELSTCLAAGKADAFPARRVASVLSWAPVGVLDDLIDGRVLQAADEPWEVRQDEDEALYLRARLVPEQLGAEECERLGWVERLQRDRFLDGEDILDAAEGDLYSLLTRVADGDTKALKPLERHLPRELVLRLRRIQDGAQIGSWDTGIIADRGLWRLIVGLWEPKAAIDPRRSPLHALMALRHAYDVICSGEIRKAATQIVKLIADEDAEPAFAAEAWNMHAYLALLDDDLPRVATAQKMITTDEPGVAANLALVQRRRSIPRNDREPPSNPYLDLGLSHQSASWQQRYRGLRRDHAQDREAAARVNRAVQRIRRAEQEEDWSGFFVLPLDSDRYQLPCAVPVSLVPPPAPLQRRTTPGSAADLDAVRAQAVVDLLPSLLTTPRRPDRHTRNLV
;
A
#
# COMPACT_ATOMS: atom_id res chain seq x y z
N MET A 1 68.86 14.34 28.99
CA MET A 1 68.51 13.40 30.09
C MET A 1 68.19 12.08 29.43
N LYS A 2 69.15 11.18 29.17
CA LYS A 2 69.72 10.17 30.07
C LYS A 2 68.67 9.28 30.78
N GLU A 3 68.68 8.00 30.36
CA GLU A 3 68.52 6.74 31.12
C GLU A 3 67.18 6.52 31.89
N ASN A 4 66.49 5.38 31.82
CA ASN A 4 66.95 4.00 31.86
C ASN A 4 65.91 2.99 31.34
N ALA A 5 66.39 1.90 30.73
CA ALA A 5 65.71 0.61 30.65
C ALA A 5 65.89 -0.17 31.98
N PRO A 6 65.14 -1.27 32.22
CA PRO A 6 65.69 -2.57 31.85
C PRO A 6 64.67 -3.59 31.27
N ALA A 7 65.24 -4.68 30.74
CA ALA A 7 64.66 -5.78 29.98
C ALA A 7 64.07 -6.94 30.84
N GLY A 8 63.33 -7.83 30.15
CA GLY A 8 62.91 -9.18 30.58
C GLY A 8 61.59 -9.58 29.90
N ASP A 9 61.57 -10.20 28.71
CA ASP A 9 61.75 -11.62 28.35
C ASP A 9 60.45 -12.46 28.39
N ALA A 10 60.31 -13.28 27.34
CA ALA A 10 59.46 -14.47 27.13
C ALA A 10 57.96 -14.33 26.75
N THR A 11 57.75 -14.44 25.44
CA THR A 11 56.63 -15.10 24.71
C THR A 11 56.08 -16.40 25.34
N ARG A 12 54.74 -16.59 25.37
CA ARG A 12 53.96 -17.73 24.80
C ARG A 12 52.56 -17.91 25.47
N GLY A 13 51.55 -18.15 24.63
CA GLY A 13 50.19 -18.59 25.00
C GLY A 13 49.14 -17.54 24.62
N VAL A 14 48.09 -17.76 23.83
CA VAL A 14 47.31 -18.96 23.52
C VAL A 14 46.76 -18.78 22.09
N VAL A 15 47.28 -19.51 21.10
CA VAL A 15 46.72 -19.60 19.72
C VAL A 15 46.43 -21.08 19.40
N GLY A 16 45.99 -21.84 20.41
CA GLY A 16 45.89 -23.31 20.33
C GLY A 16 44.48 -23.88 20.19
N ASP A 17 43.43 -23.16 20.62
CA ASP A 17 42.14 -23.83 20.90
C ASP A 17 41.17 -23.88 19.72
N ALA A 18 41.09 -22.83 18.89
CA ALA A 18 40.11 -22.78 17.79
C ALA A 18 40.33 -23.89 16.74
N GLY A 19 41.59 -24.28 16.48
CA GLY A 19 41.93 -25.37 15.57
C GLY A 19 41.66 -26.77 16.14
N VAL A 20 41.63 -26.93 17.47
CA VAL A 20 41.37 -28.20 18.14
C VAL A 20 39.87 -28.49 18.19
N PHE A 21 39.03 -27.48 18.44
CA PHE A 21 37.56 -27.63 18.42
C PHE A 21 37.02 -27.90 17.01
N ALA A 22 37.54 -27.23 15.97
CA ALA A 22 37.18 -27.51 14.58
C ALA A 22 37.58 -28.93 14.15
N ARG A 23 38.73 -29.42 14.64
CA ARG A 23 39.22 -30.78 14.38
C ARG A 23 38.40 -31.84 15.12
N ALA A 24 37.97 -31.56 16.35
CA ALA A 24 37.10 -32.45 17.12
C ALA A 24 35.71 -32.59 16.45
N ALA A 25 35.12 -31.47 16.00
CA ALA A 25 33.86 -31.47 15.28
C ALA A 25 33.94 -32.26 13.95
N ALA A 26 35.03 -32.11 13.20
CA ALA A 26 35.27 -32.89 11.97
C ALA A 26 35.44 -34.39 12.24
N VAL A 27 36.11 -34.75 13.35
CA VAL A 27 36.28 -36.15 13.78
C VAL A 27 34.95 -36.77 14.23
N ASP A 28 34.11 -36.02 14.93
CA ASP A 28 32.81 -36.51 15.40
C ASP A 28 31.78 -36.61 14.27
N ALA A 29 31.81 -35.70 13.30
CA ALA A 29 31.03 -35.83 12.06
C ALA A 29 31.43 -37.09 11.26
N GLU A 30 32.73 -37.37 11.15
CA GLU A 30 33.24 -38.58 10.50
C GLU A 30 32.89 -39.86 11.28
N ARG A 31 32.89 -39.82 12.62
CA ARG A 31 32.42 -40.94 13.45
C ARG A 31 30.93 -41.17 13.30
N ALA A 32 30.12 -40.11 13.25
CA ALA A 32 28.68 -40.22 12.99
C ALA A 32 28.41 -40.80 11.59
N ARG A 33 29.18 -40.39 10.57
CA ARG A 33 29.16 -40.95 9.22
C ARG A 33 29.45 -42.45 9.20
N ARG A 34 30.49 -42.89 9.92
CA ARG A 34 30.84 -44.31 10.03
C ARG A 34 29.75 -45.13 10.72
N ARG A 35 29.10 -44.59 11.76
CA ARG A 35 27.99 -45.26 12.45
C ARG A 35 26.75 -45.37 11.55
N ALA A 36 26.39 -44.30 10.83
CA ALA A 36 25.29 -44.33 9.87
C ALA A 36 25.57 -45.29 8.71
N HIS A 37 26.80 -45.34 8.23
CA HIS A 37 27.23 -46.26 7.18
C HIS A 37 27.26 -47.72 7.66
N GLN A 38 27.67 -47.98 8.91
CA GLN A 38 27.61 -49.30 9.53
C GLN A 38 26.17 -49.76 9.75
N ALA A 39 25.28 -48.89 10.21
CA ALA A 39 23.86 -49.18 10.37
C ALA A 39 23.18 -49.52 9.02
N ARG A 40 23.52 -48.78 7.94
CA ARG A 40 23.05 -49.09 6.58
C ARG A 40 23.62 -50.41 6.04
N ARG A 41 24.89 -50.74 6.33
CA ARG A 41 25.48 -52.05 5.98
C ARG A 41 24.81 -53.21 6.70
N ALA A 42 24.42 -53.03 7.97
CA ALA A 42 23.70 -54.05 8.72
C ALA A 42 22.28 -54.28 8.16
N ALA A 43 21.63 -53.23 7.62
CA ALA A 43 20.32 -53.33 6.99
C ALA A 43 20.35 -53.96 5.58
N SER A 44 21.46 -53.85 4.84
CA SER A 44 21.61 -54.35 3.46
C SER A 44 22.26 -55.74 3.33
N ALA A 45 22.40 -56.51 4.41
CA ALA A 45 23.18 -57.76 4.45
C ALA A 45 22.58 -58.97 3.70
N GLY A 46 21.74 -58.75 2.68
CA GLY A 46 21.00 -59.80 1.97
C GLY A 46 21.17 -59.88 0.44
N VAL A 47 22.04 -59.08 -0.19
CA VAL A 47 22.10 -59.00 -1.67
C VAL A 47 23.48 -59.40 -2.21
N ALA A 48 23.44 -60.36 -3.15
CA ALA A 48 24.44 -60.86 -4.11
C ALA A 48 25.93 -60.55 -3.88
N THR A 49 26.77 -61.60 -3.96
CA THR A 49 28.23 -61.53 -4.02
C THR A 49 28.73 -60.65 -5.17
N VAL A 50 28.94 -59.37 -4.90
CA VAL A 50 29.52 -58.41 -5.86
C VAL A 50 31.00 -58.70 -6.03
N ASP A 51 31.45 -58.76 -7.29
CA ASP A 51 32.86 -58.98 -7.65
C ASP A 51 33.77 -57.92 -7.00
N GLY A 52 34.63 -58.37 -6.08
CA GLY A 52 35.59 -57.52 -5.38
C GLY A 52 36.65 -56.89 -6.28
N PHE A 53 36.81 -57.36 -7.52
CA PHE A 53 37.65 -56.73 -8.53
C PHE A 53 36.97 -55.50 -9.16
N ALA A 54 35.70 -55.62 -9.55
CA ALA A 54 34.89 -54.50 -10.04
C ALA A 54 34.79 -53.36 -9.00
N LEU A 55 34.54 -53.69 -7.72
CA LEU A 55 34.53 -52.70 -6.64
C LEU A 55 35.88 -51.98 -6.46
N ARG A 56 37.01 -52.67 -6.71
CA ARG A 56 38.34 -52.05 -6.64
C ARG A 56 38.59 -51.07 -7.78
N LYS A 57 38.05 -51.33 -8.97
CA LYS A 57 38.12 -50.38 -10.09
C LYS A 57 37.31 -49.11 -9.79
N TRP A 58 36.08 -49.26 -9.32
CA TRP A 58 35.20 -48.12 -8.98
C TRP A 58 35.73 -47.21 -7.86
N ARG A 59 36.55 -47.73 -6.94
CA ARG A 59 37.26 -46.88 -5.95
C ARG A 59 38.16 -45.84 -6.60
N ARG A 60 38.71 -46.10 -7.78
CA ARG A 60 39.52 -45.13 -8.54
C ARG A 60 38.69 -43.96 -9.05
N ALA A 61 37.41 -44.19 -9.30
CA ALA A 61 36.42 -43.19 -9.66
C ALA A 61 35.76 -42.54 -8.42
N GLY A 62 36.12 -42.92 -7.19
CA GLY A 62 35.60 -42.31 -5.96
C GLY A 62 34.26 -42.86 -5.46
N ALA A 63 33.79 -44.01 -5.98
CA ALA A 63 32.61 -44.71 -5.48
C ALA A 63 33.02 -45.87 -4.56
N PHE A 64 32.37 -45.98 -3.39
CA PHE A 64 32.76 -46.95 -2.35
C PHE A 64 31.57 -47.83 -1.93
N GLY A 65 31.71 -49.14 -2.18
CA GLY A 65 30.71 -50.14 -1.82
C GLY A 65 29.73 -50.45 -2.94
N ALA A 66 29.10 -51.63 -2.86
CA ALA A 66 28.22 -52.16 -3.90
C ALA A 66 27.01 -51.26 -4.20
N ASP A 67 26.35 -50.74 -3.17
CA ASP A 67 25.19 -49.86 -3.35
C ASP A 67 25.56 -48.51 -3.98
N SER A 68 26.72 -47.95 -3.61
CA SER A 68 27.24 -46.71 -4.22
C SER A 68 27.50 -46.90 -5.71
N VAL A 69 28.18 -48.00 -6.07
CA VAL A 69 28.47 -48.35 -7.46
C VAL A 69 27.20 -48.52 -8.28
N ARG A 70 26.21 -49.29 -7.77
CA ARG A 70 24.95 -49.49 -8.48
C ARG A 70 24.22 -48.17 -8.76
N ARG A 71 24.09 -47.30 -7.75
CA ARG A 71 23.43 -45.99 -7.90
C ARG A 71 24.18 -45.09 -8.88
N VAL A 72 25.51 -45.08 -8.79
CA VAL A 72 26.35 -44.33 -9.73
C VAL A 72 26.13 -44.86 -11.15
N GLU A 73 26.18 -46.18 -11.37
CA GLU A 73 25.92 -46.76 -12.70
C GLU A 73 24.52 -46.46 -13.23
N GLU A 74 23.48 -46.53 -12.40
CA GLU A 74 22.11 -46.12 -12.76
C GLU A 74 22.08 -44.64 -13.18
N THR A 75 22.73 -43.77 -12.42
CA THR A 75 22.82 -42.33 -12.71
C THR A 75 23.59 -42.06 -14.00
N LEU A 76 24.69 -42.77 -14.25
CA LEU A 76 25.48 -42.62 -15.48
C LEU A 76 24.71 -43.10 -16.71
N ARG A 77 23.88 -44.15 -16.60
CA ARG A 77 22.99 -44.59 -17.68
C ARG A 77 21.96 -43.52 -18.00
N LEU A 78 21.28 -43.00 -16.98
CA LEU A 78 20.31 -41.90 -17.13
C LEU A 78 20.94 -40.66 -17.76
N LEU A 79 22.14 -40.29 -17.30
CA LEU A 79 22.88 -39.15 -17.84
C LEU A 79 23.25 -39.35 -19.31
N LEU A 80 23.66 -40.57 -19.71
CA LEU A 80 23.95 -40.89 -21.10
C LEU A 80 22.70 -40.91 -21.99
N GLU A 81 21.57 -41.41 -21.48
CA GLU A 81 20.29 -41.39 -22.19
C GLU A 81 19.81 -39.95 -22.45
N ARG A 82 19.98 -39.06 -21.46
CA ARG A 82 19.64 -37.63 -21.60
C ARG A 82 20.67 -36.84 -22.41
N ALA A 83 21.89 -37.35 -22.56
CA ALA A 83 22.94 -36.68 -23.32
C ALA A 83 22.75 -36.77 -24.84
N ASP A 84 21.98 -37.74 -25.34
CA ASP A 84 21.73 -37.90 -26.77
C ASP A 84 20.95 -36.68 -27.32
N GLY A 85 21.63 -35.84 -28.12
CA GLY A 85 21.07 -34.62 -28.72
C GLY A 85 21.39 -33.30 -28.00
N SER A 86 22.07 -33.36 -26.84
CA SER A 86 22.38 -32.19 -25.99
C SER A 86 23.64 -31.39 -26.40
N GLY A 87 24.36 -31.82 -27.45
CA GLY A 87 25.67 -31.24 -27.80
C GLY A 87 26.81 -31.67 -26.86
N ALA A 88 26.60 -32.69 -26.03
CA ALA A 88 27.56 -33.17 -25.06
C ALA A 88 28.94 -33.54 -25.66
N PRO A 89 30.05 -33.31 -24.92
CA PRO A 89 31.39 -33.63 -25.42
C PRO A 89 31.55 -35.13 -25.67
N ALA A 90 31.90 -35.52 -26.91
CA ALA A 90 32.08 -36.92 -27.31
C ALA A 90 33.09 -37.68 -26.43
N GLY A 91 34.12 -36.98 -25.94
CA GLY A 91 35.10 -37.54 -24.99
C GLY A 91 34.49 -37.88 -23.63
N ALA A 92 33.62 -37.02 -23.09
CA ALA A 92 32.93 -37.28 -21.82
C ALA A 92 31.98 -38.48 -21.94
N VAL A 93 31.21 -38.54 -23.04
CA VAL A 93 30.33 -39.67 -23.37
C VAL A 93 31.13 -40.99 -23.48
N GLY A 94 32.29 -40.95 -24.14
CA GLY A 94 33.20 -42.11 -24.25
C GLY A 94 33.70 -42.59 -22.88
N THR A 95 34.13 -41.68 -22.02
CA THR A 95 34.59 -41.99 -20.65
C THR A 95 33.50 -42.64 -19.80
N LEU A 96 32.26 -42.16 -19.89
CA LEU A 96 31.15 -42.77 -19.14
C LEU A 96 30.74 -44.14 -19.69
N ARG A 97 30.72 -44.33 -21.01
CA ARG A 97 30.46 -45.65 -21.63
C ARG A 97 31.54 -46.67 -21.25
N ALA A 98 32.81 -46.27 -21.22
CA ALA A 98 33.91 -47.11 -20.75
C ALA A 98 33.76 -47.48 -19.26
N ALA A 99 33.35 -46.51 -18.43
CA ALA A 99 33.07 -46.78 -17.02
C ALA A 99 31.95 -47.81 -16.82
N LEU A 100 30.83 -47.67 -17.55
CA LEU A 100 29.73 -48.63 -17.55
C LEU A 100 30.10 -50.00 -18.16
N GLY A 101 31.08 -50.03 -19.08
CA GLY A 101 31.68 -51.24 -19.64
C GLY A 101 32.63 -51.98 -18.70
N GLY A 102 32.82 -51.51 -17.46
CA GLY A 102 33.66 -52.15 -16.44
C GLY A 102 35.08 -51.59 -16.33
N GLU A 103 35.35 -50.43 -16.93
CA GLU A 103 36.63 -49.72 -16.87
C GLU A 103 36.51 -48.30 -16.28
N PRO A 104 36.00 -48.13 -15.03
CA PRO A 104 35.90 -46.80 -14.42
C PRO A 104 37.30 -46.23 -14.11
N THR A 105 37.54 -45.00 -14.59
CA THR A 105 38.78 -44.25 -14.40
C THR A 105 38.60 -43.10 -13.41
N HIS A 106 39.69 -42.42 -13.06
CA HIS A 106 39.67 -41.23 -12.21
C HIS A 106 39.07 -39.98 -12.91
N GLU A 107 38.81 -40.06 -14.22
CA GLU A 107 38.27 -38.97 -15.03
C GLU A 107 36.73 -38.94 -15.04
N VAL A 108 36.08 -39.97 -14.48
CA VAL A 108 34.61 -40.07 -14.43
C VAL A 108 33.95 -38.81 -13.85
N PRO A 109 34.41 -38.22 -12.73
CA PRO A 109 33.80 -36.99 -12.20
C PRO A 109 33.92 -35.79 -13.15
N GLY A 110 35.07 -35.66 -13.84
CA GLY A 110 35.27 -34.63 -14.87
C GLY A 110 34.38 -34.84 -16.09
N ALA A 111 34.17 -36.09 -16.52
CA ALA A 111 33.24 -36.42 -17.59
C ALA A 111 31.78 -36.12 -17.20
N VAL A 112 31.37 -36.47 -15.98
CA VAL A 112 30.04 -36.11 -15.44
C VAL A 112 29.87 -34.59 -15.42
N LYS A 113 30.86 -33.84 -14.93
CA LYS A 113 30.82 -32.38 -14.92
C LYS A 113 30.62 -31.78 -16.31
N ALA A 114 31.42 -32.22 -17.29
CA ALA A 114 31.36 -31.71 -18.65
C ALA A 114 30.00 -31.99 -19.33
N LEU A 115 29.36 -33.11 -18.98
CA LEU A 115 28.00 -33.42 -19.42
C LEU A 115 26.96 -32.53 -18.73
N LEU A 116 27.03 -32.41 -17.40
CA LEU A 116 26.11 -31.59 -16.61
C LEU A 116 26.11 -30.10 -17.00
N GLU A 117 27.24 -29.56 -17.46
CA GLU A 117 27.33 -28.19 -17.99
C GLU A 117 26.43 -27.93 -19.22
N HIS A 118 25.93 -28.99 -19.87
CA HIS A 118 25.04 -28.92 -21.04
C HIS A 118 23.63 -29.47 -20.75
N MET A 119 23.32 -29.80 -19.49
CA MET A 119 22.03 -30.36 -19.09
C MET A 119 21.09 -29.29 -18.53
N ASP A 120 19.81 -29.62 -18.47
CA ASP A 120 18.83 -28.84 -17.71
C ASP A 120 19.10 -28.90 -16.19
N ARG A 121 18.55 -27.92 -15.47
CA ARG A 121 18.78 -27.75 -14.03
C ARG A 121 18.25 -28.92 -13.18
N GLU A 122 17.15 -29.53 -13.59
CA GLU A 122 16.54 -30.65 -12.87
C GLU A 122 17.46 -31.87 -12.91
N THR A 123 18.00 -32.19 -14.09
CA THR A 123 19.00 -33.24 -14.28
C THR A 123 20.27 -32.97 -13.47
N VAL A 124 20.76 -31.72 -13.43
CA VAL A 124 21.92 -31.35 -12.61
C VAL A 124 21.66 -31.61 -11.13
N ALA A 125 20.52 -31.16 -10.61
CA ALA A 125 20.16 -31.38 -9.22
C ALA A 125 20.06 -32.88 -8.90
N GLU A 126 19.33 -33.65 -9.72
CA GLU A 126 19.16 -35.09 -9.55
C GLU A 126 20.49 -35.84 -9.44
N VAL A 127 21.43 -35.54 -10.36
CA VAL A 127 22.74 -36.21 -10.40
C VAL A 127 23.60 -35.83 -9.19
N LEU A 128 23.61 -34.57 -8.76
CA LEU A 128 24.34 -34.13 -7.58
C LEU A 128 23.76 -34.74 -6.28
N ILE A 129 22.43 -34.80 -6.17
CA ILE A 129 21.72 -35.49 -5.08
C ILE A 129 22.08 -36.97 -5.06
N CYS A 130 22.07 -37.63 -6.22
CA CYS A 130 22.43 -39.04 -6.30
C CYS A 130 23.91 -39.28 -5.94
N ALA A 131 24.83 -38.47 -6.47
CA ALA A 131 26.25 -38.56 -6.17
C ALA A 131 26.54 -38.40 -4.65
N HIS A 132 25.86 -37.46 -3.99
CA HIS A 132 25.96 -37.25 -2.56
C HIS A 132 25.36 -38.41 -1.75
N THR A 133 24.14 -38.82 -2.07
CA THR A 133 23.45 -39.92 -1.34
C THR A 133 24.11 -41.28 -1.57
N ALA A 134 24.79 -41.48 -2.70
CA ALA A 134 25.65 -42.63 -2.99
C ALA A 134 27.00 -42.56 -2.25
N GLY A 135 27.33 -41.45 -1.58
CA GLY A 135 28.56 -41.30 -0.80
C GLY A 135 29.83 -41.23 -1.67
N THR A 136 29.72 -40.67 -2.87
CA THR A 136 30.87 -40.48 -3.75
C THR A 136 31.80 -39.38 -3.26
N LEU A 137 33.07 -39.44 -3.65
CA LEU A 137 34.06 -38.40 -3.35
C LEU A 137 34.22 -37.39 -4.51
N TRP A 138 33.11 -37.05 -5.17
CA TRP A 138 33.10 -36.23 -6.38
C TRP A 138 33.02 -34.73 -6.11
N LEU A 139 32.46 -34.30 -4.97
CA LEU A 139 32.42 -32.90 -4.56
C LEU A 139 33.67 -32.51 -3.76
N THR A 140 34.02 -31.21 -3.78
CA THR A 140 34.95 -30.61 -2.82
C THR A 140 34.48 -30.81 -1.37
N ASP A 141 35.37 -30.69 -0.38
CA ASP A 141 34.99 -30.81 1.04
C ASP A 141 33.89 -29.82 1.43
N TRP A 142 33.97 -28.61 0.88
CA TRP A 142 33.01 -27.54 1.12
C TRP A 142 31.69 -27.77 0.37
N GLY A 143 31.73 -28.23 -0.88
CA GLY A 143 30.52 -28.56 -1.64
C GLY A 143 29.75 -29.72 -0.99
N GLU A 144 30.47 -30.71 -0.47
CA GLU A 144 29.88 -31.82 0.30
C GLU A 144 29.22 -31.34 1.60
N ALA A 145 29.84 -30.41 2.32
CA ALA A 145 29.25 -29.83 3.53
C ALA A 145 27.96 -29.04 3.22
N ARG A 146 27.92 -28.30 2.10
CA ARG A 146 26.71 -27.59 1.62
C ARG A 146 25.61 -28.51 1.21
N MET A 147 25.96 -29.52 0.44
CA MET A 147 25.00 -30.53 0.04
C MET A 147 24.35 -31.17 1.27
N ALA A 148 25.13 -31.51 2.30
CA ALA A 148 24.61 -32.05 3.54
C ALA A 148 23.71 -31.07 4.33
N ALA A 149 24.03 -29.77 4.33
CA ALA A 149 23.24 -28.74 5.03
C ALA A 149 21.88 -28.46 4.35
N LEU A 150 21.74 -28.74 3.06
CA LEU A 150 20.48 -28.57 2.32
C LEU A 150 19.45 -29.68 2.61
N PHE A 151 19.84 -30.81 3.20
CA PHE A 151 18.94 -31.92 3.51
C PHE A 151 18.42 -31.92 4.97
N PRO A 152 17.22 -32.49 5.23
CA PRO A 152 16.66 -32.56 6.58
C PRO A 152 17.62 -33.24 7.57
N GLY A 153 17.94 -32.54 8.67
CA GLY A 153 18.87 -33.02 9.71
C GLY A 153 20.33 -32.61 9.52
N GLY A 154 20.65 -31.86 8.45
CA GLY A 154 21.97 -31.22 8.28
C GLY A 154 22.22 -30.15 9.35
N SER A 155 23.40 -30.18 9.98
CA SER A 155 23.87 -29.04 10.79
C SER A 155 24.32 -27.92 9.85
N ARG A 156 23.98 -26.67 10.19
CA ARG A 156 24.50 -25.48 9.51
C ARG A 156 26.02 -25.57 9.42
N ILE A 157 26.58 -25.44 8.21
CA ILE A 157 28.04 -25.38 8.07
C ILE A 157 28.52 -24.12 8.80
N PRO A 158 29.59 -24.19 9.60
CA PRO A 158 30.29 -22.99 10.01
C PRO A 158 30.68 -22.17 8.77
N ASP A 159 30.63 -20.85 8.89
CA ASP A 159 31.08 -19.94 7.84
C ASP A 159 32.49 -20.32 7.35
N PRO A 160 32.82 -20.05 6.07
CA PRO A 160 34.18 -20.28 5.57
C PRO A 160 35.22 -19.66 6.53
N PRO A 161 36.45 -20.22 6.63
CA PRO A 161 37.44 -19.90 7.68
C PRO A 161 37.98 -18.46 7.69
N SER A 162 37.36 -17.54 6.97
CA SER A 162 37.63 -16.11 6.94
C SER A 162 36.26 -15.45 6.88
N GLY A 163 35.92 -14.63 7.89
CA GLY A 163 34.60 -14.02 8.13
C GLY A 163 34.08 -13.04 7.05
N GLU A 164 34.49 -13.25 5.81
CA GLU A 164 33.83 -12.79 4.60
C GLU A 164 32.68 -13.77 4.33
N GLY A 165 31.50 -13.26 4.00
CA GLY A 165 30.35 -14.10 3.67
C GLY A 165 30.67 -15.09 2.54
N VAL A 166 29.69 -15.93 2.20
CA VAL A 166 29.79 -16.80 1.02
C VAL A 166 30.23 -15.96 -0.18
N SER A 167 31.41 -16.25 -0.75
CA SER A 167 31.92 -15.56 -1.94
C SER A 167 30.95 -15.70 -3.11
N ASP A 168 30.82 -14.67 -3.96
CA ASP A 168 29.99 -14.69 -5.17
C ASP A 168 30.37 -15.83 -6.12
N SER A 169 31.63 -16.26 -6.10
CA SER A 169 32.14 -17.41 -6.87
C SER A 169 31.53 -18.76 -6.45
N HIS A 170 30.87 -18.79 -5.30
CA HIS A 170 30.51 -20.00 -4.58
C HIS A 170 28.99 -20.12 -4.33
N ASP A 171 28.24 -19.04 -4.50
CA ASP A 171 26.77 -19.03 -4.47
C ASP A 171 26.29 -17.98 -5.49
N PRO A 172 26.47 -18.26 -6.79
CA PRO A 172 26.26 -17.26 -7.84
C PRO A 172 24.81 -16.78 -7.90
N SER A 173 23.84 -17.65 -7.60
CA SER A 173 22.42 -17.27 -7.54
C SER A 173 21.99 -16.75 -6.16
N GLY A 174 22.79 -16.95 -5.11
CA GLY A 174 22.41 -16.66 -3.73
C GLY A 174 21.44 -17.70 -3.13
N ALA A 175 21.16 -18.79 -3.84
CA ALA A 175 20.18 -19.81 -3.45
C ALA A 175 20.57 -20.56 -2.17
N TYR A 176 21.86 -20.82 -1.94
CA TYR A 176 22.29 -21.48 -0.72
C TYR A 176 22.04 -20.59 0.50
N GLU A 177 22.49 -19.33 0.45
CA GLU A 177 22.27 -18.36 1.53
C GLU A 177 20.76 -18.15 1.77
N LEU A 178 19.97 -17.99 0.71
CA LEU A 178 18.50 -17.89 0.79
C LEU A 178 17.87 -19.12 1.44
N SER A 179 18.24 -20.33 1.00
CA SER A 179 17.75 -21.59 1.58
C SER A 179 18.02 -21.68 3.07
N THR A 180 19.22 -21.27 3.53
CA THR A 180 19.57 -21.29 4.95
C THR A 180 18.78 -20.26 5.77
N CYS A 181 18.51 -19.07 5.23
CA CYS A 181 17.68 -18.06 5.88
C CYS A 181 16.24 -18.54 6.02
N LEU A 182 15.66 -19.10 4.95
CA LEU A 182 14.29 -19.61 4.94
C LEU A 182 14.13 -20.82 5.88
N ALA A 183 15.08 -21.75 5.88
CA ALA A 183 15.07 -22.90 6.79
C ALA A 183 15.18 -22.48 8.28
N ALA A 184 15.80 -21.33 8.56
CA ALA A 184 15.86 -20.75 9.90
C ALA A 184 14.63 -19.89 10.25
N GLY A 185 13.69 -19.70 9.34
CA GLY A 185 12.55 -18.79 9.49
C GLY A 185 12.96 -17.31 9.58
N LYS A 186 14.08 -16.94 8.98
CA LYS A 186 14.70 -15.60 9.05
C LYS A 186 14.90 -15.00 7.66
N ALA A 187 13.81 -14.81 6.92
CA ALA A 187 13.85 -14.15 5.62
C ALA A 187 14.39 -12.71 5.72
N ASP A 188 14.12 -12.03 6.84
CA ASP A 188 14.63 -10.69 7.21
C ASP A 188 16.15 -10.62 7.35
N ALA A 189 16.83 -11.77 7.58
CA ALA A 189 18.27 -11.85 7.70
C ALA A 189 18.99 -12.07 6.35
N PHE A 190 18.26 -12.18 5.24
CA PHE A 190 18.86 -12.34 3.92
C PHE A 190 19.65 -11.07 3.52
N PRO A 191 20.92 -11.19 3.06
CA PRO A 191 21.73 -10.01 2.81
C PRO A 191 21.24 -9.17 1.62
N ALA A 192 21.11 -7.85 1.82
CA ALA A 192 20.71 -6.92 0.76
C ALA A 192 21.56 -7.04 -0.53
N ARG A 193 22.88 -7.27 -0.39
CA ARG A 193 23.81 -7.47 -1.53
C ARG A 193 23.45 -8.66 -2.43
N ARG A 194 22.65 -9.61 -1.93
CA ARG A 194 22.22 -10.84 -2.63
C ARG A 194 20.82 -10.73 -3.24
N VAL A 195 20.09 -9.64 -2.98
CA VAL A 195 18.70 -9.50 -3.46
C VAL A 195 18.64 -9.59 -4.98
N ALA A 196 19.49 -8.84 -5.68
CA ALA A 196 19.53 -8.84 -7.14
C ALA A 196 19.76 -10.24 -7.76
N SER A 197 20.50 -11.13 -7.09
CA SER A 197 20.81 -12.46 -7.64
C SER A 197 19.63 -13.43 -7.57
N VAL A 198 18.60 -13.14 -6.76
CA VAL A 198 17.44 -14.02 -6.57
C VAL A 198 16.19 -13.58 -7.34
N LEU A 199 16.10 -12.32 -7.75
CA LEU A 199 14.88 -11.72 -8.31
C LEU A 199 14.36 -12.43 -9.56
N SER A 200 15.25 -12.85 -10.46
CA SER A 200 14.87 -13.38 -11.78
C SER A 200 14.37 -14.82 -11.74
N TRP A 201 14.60 -15.55 -10.65
CA TRP A 201 14.32 -17.00 -10.58
C TRP A 201 13.60 -17.46 -9.32
N ALA A 202 13.71 -16.72 -8.20
CA ALA A 202 13.08 -17.16 -6.95
C ALA A 202 11.54 -17.22 -7.12
N PRO A 203 10.87 -18.20 -6.50
CA PRO A 203 9.41 -18.26 -6.52
C PRO A 203 8.79 -16.99 -5.90
N VAL A 204 7.64 -16.55 -6.42
CA VAL A 204 6.96 -15.34 -5.92
C VAL A 204 6.65 -15.42 -4.43
N GLY A 205 6.32 -16.61 -3.91
CA GLY A 205 6.08 -16.79 -2.47
C GLY A 205 7.29 -16.49 -1.59
N VAL A 206 8.50 -16.73 -2.10
CA VAL A 206 9.75 -16.37 -1.43
C VAL A 206 10.04 -14.88 -1.54
N LEU A 207 9.76 -14.28 -2.71
CA LEU A 207 9.85 -12.83 -2.86
C LEU A 207 8.90 -12.11 -1.92
N ASP A 208 7.69 -12.65 -1.71
CA ASP A 208 6.75 -12.15 -0.71
C ASP A 208 7.31 -12.24 0.71
N ASP A 209 7.97 -13.34 1.07
CA ASP A 209 8.63 -13.47 2.38
C ASP A 209 9.74 -12.41 2.56
N LEU A 210 10.46 -12.06 1.49
CA LEU A 210 11.47 -10.98 1.50
C LEU A 210 10.85 -9.58 1.56
N ILE A 211 9.70 -9.35 0.91
CA ILE A 211 8.94 -8.09 0.99
C ILE A 211 8.40 -7.90 2.41
N ASP A 212 7.75 -8.94 2.95
CA ASP A 212 7.18 -8.94 4.30
C ASP A 212 8.30 -8.78 5.36
N GLY A 213 9.48 -9.37 5.10
CA GLY A 213 10.71 -9.21 5.87
C GLY A 213 11.45 -7.88 5.68
N ARG A 214 10.96 -6.99 4.80
CA ARG A 214 11.54 -5.67 4.46
C ARG A 214 12.96 -5.71 3.84
N VAL A 215 13.34 -6.86 3.30
CA VAL A 215 14.62 -7.05 2.60
C VAL A 215 14.49 -6.63 1.14
N LEU A 216 13.40 -7.05 0.48
CA LEU A 216 13.07 -6.65 -0.88
C LEU A 216 12.26 -5.36 -0.85
N GLN A 217 12.73 -4.33 -1.55
CA GLN A 217 12.13 -3.00 -1.59
C GLN A 217 11.80 -2.58 -3.03
N ALA A 218 11.04 -1.49 -3.16
CA ALA A 218 10.70 -0.91 -4.46
C ALA A 218 11.94 -0.57 -5.31
N ALA A 219 13.04 -0.15 -4.67
CA ALA A 219 14.28 0.23 -5.35
C ALA A 219 15.00 -0.95 -6.03
N ASP A 220 14.66 -2.20 -5.68
CA ASP A 220 15.25 -3.39 -6.31
C ASP A 220 14.55 -3.75 -7.64
N GLU A 221 13.42 -3.10 -7.95
CA GLU A 221 12.68 -3.22 -9.21
C GLU A 221 12.49 -4.67 -9.71
N PRO A 222 11.98 -5.61 -8.87
CA PRO A 222 11.91 -7.02 -9.23
C PRO A 222 11.07 -7.31 -10.47
N TRP A 223 10.08 -6.46 -10.76
CA TRP A 223 9.22 -6.58 -11.94
C TRP A 223 9.96 -6.38 -13.27
N GLU A 224 11.12 -5.72 -13.30
CA GLU A 224 11.90 -5.51 -14.54
C GLU A 224 12.67 -6.76 -14.98
N VAL A 225 12.90 -7.71 -14.06
CA VAL A 225 13.71 -8.91 -14.31
C VAL A 225 12.89 -10.21 -14.31
N ARG A 226 11.60 -10.15 -14.01
CA ARG A 226 10.68 -11.30 -14.13
C ARG A 226 10.37 -11.59 -15.59
N GLN A 227 10.24 -12.87 -15.91
CA GLN A 227 9.81 -13.32 -17.24
C GLN A 227 8.29 -13.43 -17.37
N ASP A 228 7.60 -13.72 -16.26
CA ASP A 228 6.14 -13.80 -16.21
C ASP A 228 5.57 -12.41 -15.93
N GLU A 229 4.75 -11.91 -16.87
CA GLU A 229 4.13 -10.58 -16.78
C GLU A 229 3.15 -10.46 -15.61
N ASP A 230 2.44 -11.54 -15.25
CA ASP A 230 1.47 -11.51 -14.16
C ASP A 230 2.18 -11.49 -12.81
N GLU A 231 3.32 -12.19 -12.68
CA GLU A 231 4.18 -12.09 -11.50
C GLU A 231 4.83 -10.70 -11.38
N ALA A 232 5.32 -10.14 -12.49
CA ALA A 232 5.88 -8.79 -12.53
C ALA A 232 4.84 -7.76 -12.07
N LEU A 233 3.63 -7.84 -12.63
CA LEU A 233 2.52 -6.97 -12.28
C LEU A 233 2.11 -7.12 -10.80
N TYR A 234 2.05 -8.37 -10.29
CA TYR A 234 1.79 -8.66 -8.88
C TYR A 234 2.81 -8.01 -7.94
N LEU A 235 4.11 -8.16 -8.24
CA LEU A 235 5.19 -7.58 -7.42
C LEU A 235 5.18 -6.05 -7.47
N ARG A 236 4.89 -5.44 -8.63
CA ARG A 236 4.74 -3.99 -8.73
C ARG A 236 3.56 -3.49 -7.89
N ALA A 237 2.43 -4.21 -7.88
CA ALA A 237 1.28 -3.89 -7.03
C ALA A 237 1.58 -3.98 -5.52
N ARG A 238 2.51 -4.88 -5.12
CA ARG A 238 2.97 -5.06 -3.74
C ARG A 238 3.97 -4.00 -3.29
N LEU A 239 4.77 -3.44 -4.20
CA LEU A 239 5.88 -2.55 -3.84
C LEU A 239 5.64 -1.08 -4.19
N VAL A 240 4.97 -0.81 -5.31
CA VAL A 240 4.76 0.54 -5.85
C VAL A 240 3.32 0.71 -6.33
N PRO A 241 2.34 0.62 -5.42
CA PRO A 241 0.93 0.57 -5.77
C PRO A 241 0.45 1.83 -6.51
N GLU A 242 1.09 2.97 -6.31
CA GLU A 242 0.81 4.24 -6.99
C GLU A 242 1.08 4.24 -8.50
N GLN A 243 1.96 3.35 -9.00
CA GLN A 243 2.31 3.30 -10.43
C GLN A 243 1.31 2.53 -11.29
N LEU A 244 0.35 1.82 -10.67
CA LEU A 244 -0.60 0.99 -11.42
C LEU A 244 -1.80 1.79 -11.90
N GLY A 245 -2.17 1.56 -13.16
CA GLY A 245 -3.40 2.09 -13.78
C GLY A 245 -4.64 1.23 -13.51
N ALA A 246 -5.80 1.70 -13.96
CA ALA A 246 -7.08 1.01 -13.75
C ALA A 246 -7.12 -0.38 -14.42
N GLU A 247 -6.69 -0.49 -15.68
CA GLU A 247 -6.67 -1.77 -16.43
C GLU A 247 -5.82 -2.84 -15.73
N GLU A 248 -4.69 -2.43 -15.17
CA GLU A 248 -3.78 -3.30 -14.44
C GLU A 248 -4.36 -3.74 -13.09
N CYS A 249 -5.06 -2.84 -12.40
CA CYS A 249 -5.81 -3.16 -11.19
C CYS A 249 -6.97 -4.12 -11.48
N GLU A 250 -7.66 -3.98 -12.62
CA GLU A 250 -8.70 -4.90 -13.08
C GLU A 250 -8.13 -6.29 -13.39
N ARG A 251 -7.01 -6.36 -14.12
CA ARG A 251 -6.30 -7.63 -14.38
C ARG A 251 -5.93 -8.36 -13.09
N LEU A 252 -5.50 -7.61 -12.07
CA LEU A 252 -5.19 -8.17 -10.77
C LEU A 252 -6.44 -8.52 -9.95
N GLY A 253 -7.64 -8.05 -10.31
CA GLY A 253 -8.83 -8.16 -9.46
C GLY A 253 -8.70 -7.36 -8.16
N TRP A 254 -8.06 -6.19 -8.22
CA TRP A 254 -7.78 -5.34 -7.07
C TRP A 254 -8.93 -4.38 -6.76
N VAL A 255 -9.98 -4.93 -6.15
CA VAL A 255 -11.25 -4.24 -5.92
C VAL A 255 -11.07 -2.97 -5.08
N GLU A 256 -10.27 -3.00 -4.02
CA GLU A 256 -10.10 -1.86 -3.10
C GLU A 256 -9.46 -0.65 -3.79
N ARG A 257 -8.56 -0.91 -4.76
CA ARG A 257 -7.94 0.15 -5.55
C ARG A 257 -8.92 0.73 -6.57
N LEU A 258 -9.69 -0.11 -7.25
CA LEU A 258 -10.71 0.36 -8.20
C LEU A 258 -11.80 1.19 -7.50
N GLN A 259 -12.22 0.79 -6.30
CA GLN A 259 -13.15 1.58 -5.48
C GLN A 259 -12.57 2.94 -5.08
N ARG A 260 -11.28 2.98 -4.74
CA ARG A 260 -10.58 4.24 -4.43
C ARG A 260 -10.64 5.22 -5.59
N ASP A 261 -10.33 4.74 -6.78
CA ASP A 261 -10.19 5.58 -7.95
C ASP A 261 -11.58 6.08 -8.40
N ARG A 262 -12.60 5.21 -8.42
CA ARG A 262 -14.01 5.60 -8.61
C ARG A 262 -14.48 6.66 -7.61
N PHE A 263 -14.14 6.50 -6.32
CA PHE A 263 -14.46 7.50 -5.29
C PHE A 263 -13.85 8.86 -5.62
N LEU A 264 -12.58 8.89 -6.02
CA LEU A 264 -11.85 10.12 -6.32
C LEU A 264 -12.39 10.82 -7.58
N ASP A 265 -12.87 10.04 -8.54
CA ASP A 265 -13.53 10.54 -9.76
C ASP A 265 -14.96 11.02 -9.50
N GLY A 266 -15.48 10.81 -8.29
CA GLY A 266 -16.85 11.21 -7.89
C GLY A 266 -17.93 10.27 -8.39
N GLU A 267 -17.57 9.04 -8.78
CA GLU A 267 -18.52 8.01 -9.18
C GLU A 267 -19.21 7.36 -7.97
N ASP A 268 -20.46 6.96 -8.16
CA ASP A 268 -21.21 6.22 -7.14
C ASP A 268 -20.63 4.81 -6.96
N ILE A 269 -20.25 4.48 -5.73
CA ILE A 269 -19.75 3.15 -5.38
C ILE A 269 -20.92 2.26 -5.02
N LEU A 270 -21.55 1.69 -6.05
CA LEU A 270 -22.77 0.89 -5.93
C LEU A 270 -22.63 -0.37 -5.05
N ASP A 271 -21.41 -0.88 -4.90
CA ASP A 271 -21.11 -2.11 -4.16
C ASP A 271 -20.54 -1.88 -2.76
N ALA A 272 -20.46 -0.62 -2.28
CA ALA A 272 -19.94 -0.35 -0.95
C ALA A 272 -20.93 -0.81 0.13
N ALA A 273 -20.48 -1.71 1.01
CA ALA A 273 -21.26 -2.13 2.16
C ALA A 273 -21.52 -0.95 3.11
N GLU A 274 -22.67 -0.94 3.77
CA GLU A 274 -22.99 0.11 4.75
C GLU A 274 -21.96 0.11 5.88
N GLY A 275 -21.29 1.25 6.09
CA GLY A 275 -20.24 1.39 7.09
C GLY A 275 -18.83 1.03 6.62
N ASP A 276 -18.65 0.67 5.35
CA ASP A 276 -17.32 0.61 4.73
C ASP A 276 -16.69 2.02 4.61
N LEU A 277 -15.36 2.07 4.45
CA LEU A 277 -14.56 3.29 4.36
C LEU A 277 -15.16 4.29 3.35
N TYR A 278 -15.43 3.87 2.12
CA TYR A 278 -15.90 4.81 1.10
C TYR A 278 -17.36 5.20 1.30
N SER A 279 -18.21 4.31 1.82
CA SER A 279 -19.57 4.64 2.24
C SER A 279 -19.57 5.73 3.32
N LEU A 280 -18.67 5.63 4.31
CA LEU A 280 -18.50 6.64 5.34
C LEU A 280 -17.92 7.95 4.81
N LEU A 281 -16.99 7.90 3.86
CA LEU A 281 -16.44 9.09 3.21
C LEU A 281 -17.47 9.83 2.35
N THR A 282 -18.36 9.12 1.65
CA THR A 282 -19.50 9.73 0.93
C THR A 282 -20.43 10.47 1.90
N ARG A 283 -20.78 9.84 3.03
CA ARG A 283 -21.59 10.49 4.08
C ARG A 283 -20.90 11.73 4.65
N VAL A 284 -19.57 11.68 4.81
CA VAL A 284 -18.79 12.86 5.21
C VAL A 284 -18.82 13.95 4.14
N ALA A 285 -18.74 13.59 2.86
CA ALA A 285 -18.90 14.52 1.74
C ALA A 285 -20.27 15.21 1.78
N ASP A 286 -21.32 14.51 2.21
CA ASP A 286 -22.66 15.07 2.41
C ASP A 286 -22.83 15.90 3.69
N GLY A 287 -21.81 15.95 4.54
CA GLY A 287 -21.80 16.70 5.80
C GLY A 287 -22.40 15.97 6.99
N ASP A 288 -22.57 14.64 6.92
CA ASP A 288 -23.06 13.85 8.05
C ASP A 288 -22.01 13.70 9.16
N THR A 289 -22.19 14.47 10.23
CA THR A 289 -21.31 14.47 11.41
C THR A 289 -21.32 13.16 12.18
N LYS A 290 -22.37 12.31 12.02
CA LYS A 290 -22.45 11.00 12.69
C LYS A 290 -21.51 9.97 12.08
N ALA A 291 -21.08 10.16 10.85
CA ALA A 291 -20.14 9.26 10.15
C ALA A 291 -18.70 9.35 10.68
N LEU A 292 -18.35 10.40 11.44
CA LEU A 292 -16.98 10.65 11.89
C LEU A 292 -16.42 9.58 12.83
N LYS A 293 -17.20 9.17 13.83
CA LYS A 293 -16.73 8.20 14.83
C LYS A 293 -16.51 6.79 14.24
N PRO A 294 -17.39 6.27 13.37
CA PRO A 294 -17.10 5.06 12.59
C PRO A 294 -15.88 5.23 11.69
N LEU A 295 -15.75 6.37 10.98
CA LEU A 295 -14.67 6.62 10.04
C LEU A 295 -13.28 6.57 10.70
N GLU A 296 -13.14 7.04 11.94
CA GLU A 296 -11.89 6.96 12.70
C GLU A 296 -11.33 5.53 12.83
N ARG A 297 -12.17 4.49 12.72
CA ARG A 297 -11.75 3.09 12.82
C ARG A 297 -11.12 2.56 11.52
N HIS A 298 -11.45 3.16 10.39
CA HIS A 298 -10.98 2.76 9.07
C HIS A 298 -9.78 3.60 8.59
N LEU A 299 -9.60 4.78 9.16
CA LEU A 299 -8.53 5.69 8.75
C LEU A 299 -7.17 5.36 9.39
N PRO A 300 -6.07 5.50 8.64
CA PRO A 300 -4.72 5.56 9.21
C PRO A 300 -4.59 6.69 10.25
N ARG A 301 -3.66 6.52 11.20
CA ARG A 301 -3.46 7.46 12.33
C ARG A 301 -3.30 8.91 11.88
N GLU A 302 -2.59 9.16 10.79
CA GLU A 302 -2.35 10.52 10.27
C GLU A 302 -3.66 11.20 9.83
N LEU A 303 -4.54 10.45 9.18
CA LEU A 303 -5.85 10.94 8.74
C LEU A 303 -6.83 11.06 9.91
N VAL A 304 -6.72 10.22 10.94
CA VAL A 304 -7.45 10.41 12.20
C VAL A 304 -7.05 11.72 12.89
N LEU A 305 -5.75 12.04 12.93
CA LEU A 305 -5.29 13.31 13.48
C LEU A 305 -5.79 14.50 12.66
N ARG A 306 -5.83 14.37 11.32
CA ARG A 306 -6.41 15.38 10.44
C ARG A 306 -7.92 15.56 10.70
N LEU A 307 -8.65 14.47 10.86
CA LEU A 307 -10.09 14.50 11.19
C LEU A 307 -10.35 15.23 12.51
N ARG A 308 -9.52 14.98 13.53
CA ARG A 308 -9.59 15.70 14.81
C ARG A 308 -9.31 17.19 14.66
N ARG A 309 -8.33 17.59 13.85
CA ARG A 309 -8.11 19.03 13.55
C ARG A 309 -9.30 19.68 12.86
N ILE A 310 -10.05 18.95 12.03
CA ILE A 310 -11.29 19.46 11.44
C ILE A 310 -12.34 19.72 12.53
N GLN A 311 -12.51 18.76 13.46
CA GLN A 311 -13.43 18.88 14.61
C GLN A 311 -13.02 20.01 15.57
N ASP A 312 -11.74 20.09 15.93
CA ASP A 312 -11.20 21.12 16.82
C ASP A 312 -11.33 22.51 16.18
N GLY A 313 -11.04 22.61 14.88
CA GLY A 313 -11.20 23.85 14.12
C GLY A 313 -12.64 24.34 14.09
N ALA A 314 -13.64 23.45 14.13
CA ALA A 314 -15.05 23.81 14.21
C ALA A 314 -15.46 24.44 15.54
N GLN A 315 -14.72 24.18 16.64
CA GLN A 315 -14.98 24.84 17.91
C GLN A 315 -14.55 26.32 17.90
N ILE A 316 -13.53 26.64 17.10
CA ILE A 316 -12.89 27.96 17.05
C ILE A 316 -13.34 28.76 15.81
N GLY A 317 -13.79 28.08 14.75
CA GLY A 317 -14.06 28.67 13.43
C GLY A 317 -12.78 29.03 12.67
N SER A 318 -11.77 28.15 12.73
CA SER A 318 -10.48 28.34 12.06
C SER A 318 -9.84 27.00 11.72
N TRP A 319 -9.32 26.87 10.51
CA TRP A 319 -8.70 25.64 9.99
C TRP A 319 -7.42 25.93 9.23
N ASP A 320 -6.56 24.92 9.14
CA ASP A 320 -5.35 24.97 8.32
C ASP A 320 -5.70 25.19 6.83
N THR A 321 -4.83 25.90 6.10
CA THR A 321 -5.04 26.19 4.66
C THR A 321 -5.26 24.93 3.83
N GLY A 322 -4.55 23.83 4.15
CA GLY A 322 -4.72 22.55 3.48
C GLY A 322 -6.06 21.86 3.76
N ILE A 323 -6.77 22.18 4.84
CA ILE A 323 -8.14 21.69 5.09
C ILE A 323 -9.14 22.53 4.30
N ILE A 324 -8.95 23.85 4.29
CA ILE A 324 -9.83 24.79 3.57
C ILE A 324 -9.76 24.57 2.05
N ALA A 325 -8.58 24.23 1.52
CA ALA A 325 -8.39 23.96 0.10
C ALA A 325 -9.20 22.74 -0.40
N ASP A 326 -9.50 21.79 0.48
CA ASP A 326 -10.31 20.62 0.15
C ASP A 326 -11.80 20.97 0.22
N ARG A 327 -12.38 21.27 -0.96
CA ARG A 327 -13.80 21.62 -1.10
C ARG A 327 -14.74 20.51 -0.67
N GLY A 328 -14.32 19.25 -0.72
CA GLY A 328 -15.16 18.12 -0.29
C GLY A 328 -15.39 18.08 1.22
N LEU A 329 -14.58 18.81 2.00
CA LEU A 329 -14.77 18.95 3.44
C LEU A 329 -15.74 20.07 3.83
N TRP A 330 -16.12 20.96 2.90
CA TRP A 330 -16.85 22.17 3.26
C TRP A 330 -18.22 21.86 3.87
N ARG A 331 -18.93 20.84 3.36
CA ARG A 331 -20.20 20.37 3.92
C ARG A 331 -20.07 19.84 5.33
N LEU A 332 -19.04 19.04 5.57
CA LEU A 332 -18.73 18.56 6.91
C LEU A 332 -18.40 19.72 7.86
N ILE A 333 -17.54 20.65 7.44
CA ILE A 333 -17.15 21.80 8.25
C ILE A 333 -18.36 22.62 8.65
N VAL A 334 -19.26 22.89 7.71
CA VAL A 334 -20.50 23.62 7.99
C VAL A 334 -21.42 22.83 8.92
N GLY A 335 -21.52 21.51 8.76
CA GLY A 335 -22.31 20.67 9.65
C GLY A 335 -21.77 20.62 11.09
N LEU A 336 -20.48 20.86 11.28
CA LEU A 336 -19.82 20.86 12.58
C LEU A 336 -19.77 22.24 13.25
N TRP A 337 -19.68 23.31 12.46
CA TRP A 337 -19.45 24.65 12.97
C TRP A 337 -20.76 25.44 13.09
N GLU A 338 -21.09 25.83 14.33
CA GLU A 338 -22.16 26.78 14.63
C GLU A 338 -21.57 28.17 14.95
N PRO A 339 -21.69 29.15 14.04
CA PRO A 339 -21.14 30.48 14.25
C PRO A 339 -21.86 31.22 15.39
N LYS A 340 -21.14 31.56 16.46
CA LYS A 340 -21.67 32.37 17.58
C LYS A 340 -21.55 33.87 17.34
N ALA A 341 -20.73 34.28 16.38
CA ALA A 341 -20.44 35.67 16.06
C ALA A 341 -20.36 35.85 14.54
N ALA A 342 -20.39 37.11 14.09
CA ALA A 342 -20.26 37.44 12.69
C ALA A 342 -18.92 36.93 12.12
N ILE A 343 -19.00 36.15 11.06
CA ILE A 343 -17.91 35.53 10.33
C ILE A 343 -17.16 36.59 9.53
N ASP A 344 -15.84 36.49 9.51
CA ASP A 344 -14.98 37.34 8.70
C ASP A 344 -14.77 36.70 7.31
N PRO A 345 -15.36 37.26 6.23
CA PRO A 345 -15.32 36.66 4.89
C PRO A 345 -13.91 36.65 4.29
N ARG A 346 -13.06 37.61 4.68
CA ARG A 346 -11.70 37.79 4.13
C ARG A 346 -10.72 36.68 4.50
N ARG A 347 -11.09 35.81 5.45
CA ARG A 347 -10.21 34.73 5.94
C ARG A 347 -9.95 33.67 4.89
N SER A 348 -10.99 33.25 4.16
CA SER A 348 -10.88 32.29 3.08
C SER A 348 -12.18 32.20 2.27
N PRO A 349 -12.16 31.59 1.07
CA PRO A 349 -13.37 31.38 0.27
C PRO A 349 -14.48 30.61 1.00
N LEU A 350 -14.11 29.64 1.85
CA LEU A 350 -15.06 28.94 2.72
C LEU A 350 -15.76 29.93 3.66
N HIS A 351 -14.99 30.81 4.34
CA HIS A 351 -15.56 31.77 5.27
C HIS A 351 -16.43 32.82 4.56
N ALA A 352 -16.09 33.23 3.34
CA ALA A 352 -16.92 34.11 2.53
C ALA A 352 -18.29 33.48 2.22
N LEU A 353 -18.31 32.23 1.73
CA LEU A 353 -19.55 31.49 1.47
C LEU A 353 -20.35 31.26 2.76
N MET A 354 -19.68 30.88 3.85
CA MET A 354 -20.34 30.69 5.14
C MET A 354 -20.89 31.99 5.71
N ALA A 355 -20.18 33.10 5.57
CA ALA A 355 -20.64 34.43 5.97
C ALA A 355 -21.91 34.84 5.21
N LEU A 356 -21.95 34.58 3.90
CA LEU A 356 -23.10 34.84 3.05
C LEU A 356 -24.31 33.99 3.46
N ARG A 357 -24.13 32.68 3.61
CA ARG A 357 -25.19 31.77 4.06
C ARG A 357 -25.69 32.13 5.46
N HIS A 358 -24.78 32.40 6.39
CA HIS A 358 -25.13 32.82 7.74
C HIS A 358 -25.94 34.11 7.75
N ALA A 359 -25.57 35.11 6.94
CA ALA A 359 -26.36 36.34 6.80
C ALA A 359 -27.79 36.05 6.35
N TYR A 360 -27.95 35.21 5.33
CA TYR A 360 -29.25 34.82 4.80
C TYR A 360 -30.09 34.03 5.80
N ASP A 361 -29.50 33.03 6.47
CA ASP A 361 -30.19 32.20 7.47
C ASP A 361 -30.70 33.05 8.64
N VAL A 362 -29.90 34.03 9.08
CA VAL A 362 -30.25 34.97 10.16
C VAL A 362 -31.31 35.99 9.71
N ILE A 363 -31.37 36.37 8.43
CA ILE A 363 -32.49 37.12 7.87
C ILE A 363 -33.76 36.27 7.94
N CYS A 364 -33.68 35.00 7.51
CA CYS A 364 -34.81 34.07 7.51
C CYS A 364 -35.30 33.74 8.92
N SER A 365 -34.43 33.77 9.93
CA SER A 365 -34.82 33.61 11.34
C SER A 365 -35.42 34.89 11.95
N GLY A 366 -35.37 36.03 11.25
CA GLY A 366 -35.87 37.32 11.71
C GLY A 366 -34.93 38.06 12.67
N GLU A 367 -33.68 37.60 12.82
CA GLU A 367 -32.68 38.19 13.72
C GLU A 367 -31.93 39.36 13.04
N ILE A 368 -32.68 40.39 12.66
CA ILE A 368 -32.21 41.50 11.79
C ILE A 368 -30.92 42.18 12.27
N ARG A 369 -30.74 42.36 13.59
CA ARG A 369 -29.53 43.00 14.15
C ARG A 369 -28.27 42.17 13.90
N LYS A 370 -28.37 40.84 14.00
CA LYS A 370 -27.25 39.94 13.72
C LYS A 370 -26.96 39.91 12.22
N ALA A 371 -28.00 39.86 11.39
CA ALA A 371 -27.86 39.94 9.93
C ALA A 371 -27.14 41.23 9.51
N ALA A 372 -27.53 42.38 10.06
CA ALA A 372 -26.88 43.66 9.79
C ALA A 372 -25.38 43.64 10.13
N THR A 373 -25.02 43.04 11.26
CA THR A 373 -23.61 42.91 11.69
C THR A 373 -22.80 42.06 10.71
N GLN A 374 -23.37 40.97 10.20
CA GLN A 374 -22.71 40.11 9.21
C GLN A 374 -22.59 40.79 7.84
N ILE A 375 -23.65 41.45 7.37
CA ILE A 375 -23.69 42.13 6.07
C ILE A 375 -22.68 43.26 5.98
N VAL A 376 -22.47 44.01 7.06
CA VAL A 376 -21.43 45.06 7.10
C VAL A 376 -20.04 44.48 6.82
N LYS A 377 -19.72 43.29 7.33
CA LYS A 377 -18.45 42.63 7.05
C LYS A 377 -18.34 42.16 5.60
N LEU A 378 -19.43 41.62 5.05
CA LEU A 378 -19.50 41.17 3.65
C LEU A 378 -19.33 42.34 2.66
N ILE A 379 -19.98 43.46 2.91
CA ILE A 379 -19.87 44.66 2.05
C ILE A 379 -18.48 45.30 2.14
N ALA A 380 -17.85 45.25 3.33
CA ALA A 380 -16.51 45.77 3.50
C ALA A 380 -15.45 44.94 2.74
N ASP A 381 -15.76 43.72 2.29
CA ASP A 381 -14.84 42.86 1.58
C ASP A 381 -14.66 43.30 0.11
N GLU A 382 -13.60 44.05 -0.16
CA GLU A 382 -13.28 44.59 -1.49
C GLU A 382 -12.83 43.48 -2.47
N ASP A 383 -12.32 42.36 -1.94
CA ASP A 383 -11.84 41.22 -2.74
C ASP A 383 -12.93 40.15 -2.95
N ALA A 384 -14.16 40.43 -2.52
CA ALA A 384 -15.28 39.50 -2.66
C ALA A 384 -15.59 39.21 -4.13
N GLU A 385 -15.94 37.95 -4.41
CA GLU A 385 -16.43 37.57 -5.73
C GLU A 385 -17.67 38.43 -6.10
N PRO A 386 -17.75 38.98 -7.33
CA PRO A 386 -18.82 39.91 -7.70
C PRO A 386 -20.23 39.37 -7.43
N ALA A 387 -20.42 38.06 -7.60
CA ALA A 387 -21.67 37.37 -7.32
C ALA A 387 -22.05 37.39 -5.82
N PHE A 388 -21.07 37.25 -4.92
CA PHE A 388 -21.27 37.34 -3.47
C PHE A 388 -21.46 38.78 -3.01
N ALA A 389 -20.72 39.73 -3.60
CA ALA A 389 -20.89 41.15 -3.34
C ALA A 389 -22.32 41.61 -3.74
N ALA A 390 -22.82 41.15 -4.88
CA ALA A 390 -24.20 41.43 -5.32
C ALA A 390 -25.25 40.96 -4.31
N GLU A 391 -25.12 39.73 -3.80
CA GLU A 391 -26.02 39.21 -2.77
C GLU A 391 -25.92 39.98 -1.45
N ALA A 392 -24.70 40.34 -1.02
CA ALA A 392 -24.48 41.13 0.19
C ALA A 392 -25.14 42.52 0.10
N TRP A 393 -25.00 43.21 -1.04
CA TRP A 393 -25.69 44.48 -1.31
C TRP A 393 -27.20 44.31 -1.41
N ASN A 394 -27.69 43.20 -1.97
CA ASN A 394 -29.12 42.91 -2.03
C ASN A 394 -29.71 42.66 -0.62
N MET A 395 -29.01 41.93 0.24
CA MET A 395 -29.38 41.78 1.66
C MET A 395 -29.36 43.12 2.39
N HIS A 396 -28.37 43.98 2.12
CA HIS A 396 -28.32 45.32 2.70
C HIS A 396 -29.52 46.18 2.27
N ALA A 397 -29.87 46.13 0.99
CA ALA A 397 -31.05 46.77 0.45
C ALA A 397 -32.33 46.24 1.11
N TYR A 398 -32.44 44.93 1.36
CA TYR A 398 -33.57 44.35 2.09
C TYR A 398 -33.68 44.88 3.52
N LEU A 399 -32.57 44.95 4.26
CA LEU A 399 -32.60 45.50 5.63
C LEU A 399 -32.99 46.98 5.64
N ALA A 400 -32.48 47.78 4.71
CA ALA A 400 -32.89 49.18 4.57
C ALA A 400 -34.37 49.33 4.21
N LEU A 401 -34.93 48.37 3.44
CA LEU A 401 -36.35 48.34 3.11
C LEU A 401 -37.22 48.08 4.34
N LEU A 402 -36.78 47.21 5.26
CA LEU A 402 -37.48 46.96 6.53
C LEU A 402 -37.57 48.22 7.41
N ASP A 403 -36.57 49.09 7.34
CA ASP A 403 -36.55 50.40 8.01
C ASP A 403 -37.32 51.50 7.22
N ASP A 404 -37.91 51.16 6.06
CA ASP A 404 -38.58 52.07 5.11
C ASP A 404 -37.66 53.19 4.55
N ASP A 405 -36.34 52.97 4.54
CA ASP A 405 -35.32 53.88 4.00
C ASP A 405 -35.13 53.68 2.48
N LEU A 406 -36.16 54.06 1.72
CA LEU A 406 -36.19 53.89 0.26
C LEU A 406 -35.01 54.55 -0.51
N PRO A 407 -34.44 55.70 -0.09
CA PRO A 407 -33.19 56.22 -0.67
C PRO A 407 -32.01 55.26 -0.53
N ARG A 408 -31.83 54.67 0.64
CA ARG A 408 -30.75 53.71 0.89
C ARG A 408 -30.94 52.41 0.12
N VAL A 409 -32.17 51.88 0.03
CA VAL A 409 -32.47 50.70 -0.80
C VAL A 409 -32.03 50.93 -2.25
N ALA A 410 -32.42 52.05 -2.85
CA ALA A 410 -32.07 52.36 -4.24
C ALA A 410 -30.55 52.57 -4.44
N THR A 411 -29.86 53.11 -3.43
CA THR A 411 -28.40 53.28 -3.48
C THR A 411 -27.71 51.93 -3.42
N ALA A 412 -28.11 51.05 -2.50
CA ALA A 412 -27.57 49.69 -2.37
C ALA A 412 -27.80 48.85 -3.63
N GLN A 413 -29.00 48.91 -4.23
CA GLN A 413 -29.29 48.21 -5.49
C GLN A 413 -28.44 48.71 -6.67
N LYS A 414 -28.09 50.00 -6.71
CA LYS A 414 -27.19 50.56 -7.74
C LYS A 414 -25.73 50.12 -7.59
N MET A 415 -25.32 49.66 -6.41
CA MET A 415 -23.98 49.11 -6.18
C MET A 415 -23.83 47.70 -6.77
N ILE A 416 -24.95 47.04 -7.12
CA ILE A 416 -24.95 45.72 -7.75
C ILE A 416 -24.66 45.92 -9.23
N THR A 417 -23.50 45.43 -9.68
CA THR A 417 -23.03 45.58 -11.07
C THR A 417 -23.46 44.42 -11.96
N THR A 418 -24.01 43.35 -11.40
CA THR A 418 -24.49 42.17 -12.13
C THR A 418 -25.89 42.41 -12.71
N ASP A 419 -26.11 41.97 -13.94
CA ASP A 419 -27.41 42.10 -14.63
C ASP A 419 -28.37 40.97 -14.21
N GLU A 420 -28.79 41.01 -12.94
CA GLU A 420 -29.75 40.06 -12.39
C GLU A 420 -31.18 40.58 -12.52
N PRO A 421 -32.15 39.78 -13.01
CA PRO A 421 -33.53 40.23 -13.17
C PRO A 421 -34.17 40.63 -11.83
N GLY A 422 -33.73 40.01 -10.73
CA GLY A 422 -34.16 40.36 -9.37
C GLY A 422 -33.83 41.80 -8.96
N VAL A 423 -32.72 42.36 -9.45
CA VAL A 423 -32.29 43.75 -9.15
C VAL A 423 -33.26 44.75 -9.79
N ALA A 424 -33.60 44.53 -11.07
CA ALA A 424 -34.57 45.36 -11.78
C ALA A 424 -35.96 45.30 -11.13
N ALA A 425 -36.40 44.11 -10.74
CA ALA A 425 -37.67 43.92 -10.02
C ALA A 425 -37.67 44.66 -8.66
N ASN A 426 -36.59 44.56 -7.89
CA ASN A 426 -36.43 45.25 -6.61
C ASN A 426 -36.42 46.78 -6.78
N LEU A 427 -35.77 47.31 -7.81
CA LEU A 427 -35.80 48.74 -8.12
C LEU A 427 -37.19 49.22 -8.51
N ALA A 428 -37.93 48.45 -9.32
CA ALA A 428 -39.32 48.75 -9.69
C ALA A 428 -40.26 48.76 -8.47
N LEU A 429 -40.10 47.80 -7.54
CA LEU A 429 -40.78 47.78 -6.24
C LEU A 429 -40.53 49.08 -5.45
N VAL A 430 -39.27 49.50 -5.34
CA VAL A 430 -38.90 50.72 -4.61
C VAL A 430 -39.53 51.96 -5.25
N GLN A 431 -39.52 52.06 -6.58
CA GLN A 431 -40.16 53.17 -7.30
C GLN A 431 -41.67 53.21 -7.04
N ARG A 432 -42.35 52.06 -7.10
CA ARG A 432 -43.79 51.94 -6.80
C ARG A 432 -44.10 52.33 -5.36
N ARG A 433 -43.29 51.88 -4.38
CA ARG A 433 -43.46 52.28 -2.97
C ARG A 433 -43.26 53.79 -2.75
N ARG A 434 -42.36 54.44 -3.50
CA ARG A 434 -42.15 55.90 -3.41
C ARG A 434 -43.37 56.70 -3.87
N SER A 435 -44.14 56.21 -4.84
CA SER A 435 -45.39 56.86 -5.27
C SER A 435 -46.56 56.71 -4.29
N ILE A 436 -46.44 55.82 -3.30
CA ILE A 436 -47.50 55.57 -2.31
C ILE A 436 -47.18 56.35 -1.01
N PRO A 437 -48.14 57.11 -0.44
CA PRO A 437 -47.98 57.77 0.85
C PRO A 437 -47.62 56.78 1.96
N ARG A 438 -46.77 57.18 2.91
CA ARG A 438 -46.22 56.27 3.94
C ARG A 438 -47.28 55.48 4.72
N ASN A 439 -48.43 56.11 5.00
CA ASN A 439 -49.51 55.50 5.78
C ASN A 439 -50.29 54.42 5.01
N ASP A 440 -50.26 54.46 3.68
CA ASP A 440 -51.01 53.55 2.81
C ASP A 440 -50.15 52.38 2.31
N ARG A 441 -48.88 52.32 2.73
CA ARG A 441 -47.95 51.27 2.32
C ARG A 441 -48.23 49.97 3.05
N GLU A 442 -48.29 48.88 2.30
CA GLU A 442 -48.22 47.54 2.88
C GLU A 442 -46.88 47.30 3.61
N PRO A 443 -46.81 46.31 4.51
CA PRO A 443 -45.57 45.95 5.20
C PRO A 443 -44.41 45.67 4.22
N PRO A 444 -43.21 46.20 4.48
CA PRO A 444 -42.07 46.09 3.58
C PRO A 444 -41.44 44.68 3.52
N SER A 445 -41.76 43.79 4.48
CA SER A 445 -41.20 42.44 4.52
C SER A 445 -41.64 41.59 3.33
N ASN A 446 -40.76 40.71 2.86
CA ASN A 446 -41.14 39.65 1.94
C ASN A 446 -41.85 38.54 2.74
N PRO A 447 -43.10 38.19 2.40
CA PRO A 447 -43.87 37.22 3.18
C PRO A 447 -43.31 35.78 3.13
N TYR A 448 -42.49 35.42 2.14
CA TYR A 448 -41.79 34.13 2.12
C TYR A 448 -40.65 34.09 3.16
N LEU A 449 -39.89 35.19 3.29
CA LEU A 449 -38.84 35.32 4.30
C LEU A 449 -39.44 35.35 5.72
N ASP A 450 -40.63 35.93 5.89
CA ASP A 450 -41.37 35.87 7.16
C ASP A 450 -41.75 34.43 7.58
N LEU A 451 -41.76 33.48 6.63
CA LEU A 451 -41.92 32.04 6.87
C LEU A 451 -40.57 31.30 6.99
N GLY A 452 -39.45 31.99 6.82
CA GLY A 452 -38.10 31.43 6.76
C GLY A 452 -37.83 30.67 5.47
N LEU A 453 -38.40 31.11 4.34
CA LEU A 453 -38.25 30.49 3.04
C LEU A 453 -37.75 31.48 1.99
N SER A 454 -37.10 30.97 0.95
CA SER A 454 -36.76 31.76 -0.24
C SER A 454 -38.01 32.31 -0.94
N HIS A 455 -37.83 33.43 -1.63
CA HIS A 455 -38.86 34.04 -2.47
C HIS A 455 -39.45 33.01 -3.44
N GLN A 456 -40.79 32.94 -3.51
CA GLN A 456 -41.54 31.99 -4.36
C GLN A 456 -41.33 30.50 -4.06
N SER A 457 -40.86 30.13 -2.85
CA SER A 457 -40.71 28.72 -2.48
C SER A 457 -42.04 27.95 -2.53
N ALA A 458 -42.09 26.86 -3.30
CA ALA A 458 -43.27 26.00 -3.46
C ALA A 458 -43.69 25.28 -2.16
N SER A 459 -42.79 25.17 -1.17
CA SER A 459 -43.02 24.43 0.08
C SER A 459 -43.69 25.27 1.19
N TRP A 460 -44.10 26.50 0.89
CA TRP A 460 -44.61 27.45 1.89
C TRP A 460 -45.83 26.94 2.66
N GLN A 461 -46.71 26.17 2.02
CA GLN A 461 -47.88 25.58 2.68
C GLN A 461 -47.51 24.58 3.77
N GLN A 462 -46.47 23.77 3.53
CA GLN A 462 -45.97 22.80 4.50
C GLN A 462 -45.31 23.52 5.68
N ARG A 463 -44.47 24.53 5.39
CA ARG A 463 -43.81 25.35 6.42
C ARG A 463 -44.83 26.08 7.31
N TYR A 464 -45.89 26.64 6.71
CA TYR A 464 -46.98 27.27 7.45
C TYR A 464 -47.64 26.32 8.46
N ARG A 465 -47.94 25.07 8.05
CA ARG A 465 -48.51 24.05 8.96
C ARG A 465 -47.56 23.70 10.11
N GLY A 466 -46.25 23.78 9.90
CA GLY A 466 -45.22 23.66 10.94
C GLY A 466 -45.29 24.84 11.92
N LEU A 467 -45.09 26.06 11.40
CA LEU A 467 -45.05 27.28 12.21
C LEU A 467 -46.33 27.52 13.02
N ARG A 468 -47.49 27.12 12.50
CA ARG A 468 -48.76 27.22 13.24
C ARG A 468 -48.79 26.31 14.48
N ARG A 469 -48.11 25.15 14.44
CA ARG A 469 -47.97 24.26 15.60
C ARG A 469 -46.97 24.84 16.60
N ASP A 470 -45.84 25.33 16.09
CA ASP A 470 -44.74 25.85 16.92
C ASP A 470 -45.15 27.16 17.66
N HIS A 471 -45.93 28.03 17.01
CA HIS A 471 -46.40 29.29 17.57
C HIS A 471 -47.83 29.23 18.12
N ALA A 472 -48.34 28.05 18.49
CA ALA A 472 -49.72 27.91 18.98
C ALA A 472 -50.02 28.78 20.22
N GLN A 473 -49.00 29.08 21.03
CA GLN A 473 -49.12 29.89 22.25
C GLN A 473 -48.66 31.35 22.07
N ASP A 474 -48.02 31.70 20.94
CA ASP A 474 -47.55 33.05 20.64
C ASP A 474 -48.49 33.74 19.64
N ARG A 475 -49.37 34.59 20.17
CA ARG A 475 -50.39 35.30 19.38
C ARG A 475 -49.78 36.28 18.37
N GLU A 476 -48.66 36.91 18.70
CA GLU A 476 -48.04 37.91 17.84
C GLU A 476 -47.32 37.25 16.67
N ALA A 477 -46.56 36.17 16.94
CA ALA A 477 -45.94 35.37 15.90
C ALA A 477 -46.99 34.71 14.99
N ALA A 478 -48.07 34.16 15.55
CA ALA A 478 -49.17 33.60 14.78
C ALA A 478 -49.86 34.64 13.88
N ALA A 479 -50.06 35.87 14.38
CA ALA A 479 -50.65 36.96 13.60
C ALA A 479 -49.72 37.44 12.47
N ARG A 480 -48.39 37.45 12.68
CA ARG A 480 -47.41 37.75 11.62
C ARG A 480 -47.44 36.69 10.52
N VAL A 481 -47.38 35.41 10.90
CA VAL A 481 -47.40 34.27 9.97
C VAL A 481 -48.71 34.25 9.15
N ASN A 482 -49.85 34.49 9.78
CA ASN A 482 -51.13 34.53 9.05
C ASN A 482 -51.21 35.69 8.05
N ARG A 483 -50.68 36.87 8.38
CA ARG A 483 -50.59 38.02 7.46
C ARG A 483 -49.68 37.70 6.27
N ALA A 484 -48.53 37.06 6.51
CA ALA A 484 -47.64 36.63 5.44
C ALA A 484 -48.33 35.65 4.47
N VAL A 485 -49.04 34.65 5.00
CA VAL A 485 -49.81 33.70 4.17
C VAL A 485 -50.93 34.35 3.39
N GLN A 486 -51.65 35.31 3.96
CA GLN A 486 -52.68 36.05 3.23
C GLN A 486 -52.09 36.80 2.02
N ARG A 487 -50.92 37.43 2.20
CA ARG A 487 -50.19 38.10 1.11
C ARG A 487 -49.73 37.12 0.03
N ILE A 488 -49.18 35.96 0.42
CA ILE A 488 -48.78 34.92 -0.54
C ILE A 488 -49.97 34.43 -1.35
N ARG A 489 -51.10 34.09 -0.69
CA ARG A 489 -52.31 33.62 -1.38
C ARG A 489 -52.89 34.65 -2.34
N ARG A 490 -52.85 35.93 -1.95
CA ARG A 490 -53.30 37.02 -2.82
C ARG A 490 -52.42 37.13 -4.06
N ALA A 491 -51.10 37.10 -3.89
CA ALA A 491 -50.15 37.12 -5.00
C ALA A 491 -50.32 35.90 -5.93
N GLU A 492 -50.56 34.69 -5.38
CA GLU A 492 -50.85 33.50 -6.18
C GLU A 492 -52.17 33.60 -6.94
N GLN A 493 -53.21 34.21 -6.36
CA GLN A 493 -54.50 34.42 -7.02
C GLN A 493 -54.44 35.48 -8.13
N GLU A 494 -53.64 36.52 -7.93
CA GLU A 494 -53.47 37.64 -8.87
C GLU A 494 -52.34 37.40 -9.88
N GLU A 495 -51.57 36.30 -9.72
CA GLU A 495 -50.33 36.00 -10.44
C GLU A 495 -49.32 37.17 -10.45
N ASP A 496 -49.30 37.97 -9.38
CA ASP A 496 -48.49 39.18 -9.24
C ASP A 496 -47.62 39.14 -7.96
N TRP A 497 -46.32 38.97 -8.15
CA TRP A 497 -45.30 39.04 -7.09
C TRP A 497 -44.53 40.36 -7.07
N SER A 498 -44.92 41.35 -7.89
CA SER A 498 -44.22 42.64 -8.00
C SER A 498 -44.21 43.46 -6.71
N GLY A 499 -45.05 43.10 -5.73
CA GLY A 499 -45.10 43.67 -4.39
C GLY A 499 -44.09 43.09 -3.39
N PHE A 500 -43.29 42.08 -3.77
CA PHE A 500 -42.33 41.43 -2.88
C PHE A 500 -40.89 41.69 -3.30
N PHE A 501 -40.02 41.88 -2.32
CA PHE A 501 -38.59 42.02 -2.54
C PHE A 501 -37.95 40.65 -2.79
N VAL A 502 -37.19 40.51 -3.88
CA VAL A 502 -36.51 39.28 -4.30
C VAL A 502 -35.22 39.11 -3.50
N LEU A 503 -35.16 38.04 -2.70
CA LEU A 503 -33.98 37.60 -1.95
C LEU A 503 -34.09 36.07 -1.72
N PRO A 504 -33.04 35.27 -2.02
CA PRO A 504 -31.78 35.65 -2.68
C PRO A 504 -32.00 36.14 -4.13
N LEU A 505 -31.00 36.75 -4.77
CA LEU A 505 -31.05 37.01 -6.22
C LEU A 505 -30.90 35.70 -6.99
N ASP A 506 -29.99 34.86 -6.52
CA ASP A 506 -29.68 33.54 -7.08
C ASP A 506 -29.46 32.54 -5.93
N SER A 507 -30.34 31.54 -5.85
CA SER A 507 -30.29 30.53 -4.80
C SER A 507 -29.07 29.61 -4.90
N ASP A 508 -28.50 29.45 -6.09
CA ASP A 508 -27.44 28.47 -6.33
C ASP A 508 -26.11 28.95 -5.74
N ARG A 509 -25.94 30.25 -5.54
CA ARG A 509 -24.77 30.87 -4.88
C ARG A 509 -24.59 30.44 -3.43
N TYR A 510 -25.64 29.95 -2.80
CA TYR A 510 -25.64 29.51 -1.41
C TYR A 510 -25.36 28.01 -1.29
N GLN A 511 -25.23 27.29 -2.41
CA GLN A 511 -24.96 25.86 -2.39
C GLN A 511 -23.51 25.58 -2.02
N LEU A 512 -23.30 24.57 -1.16
CA LEU A 512 -21.97 24.07 -0.86
C LEU A 512 -21.52 23.11 -1.96
N PRO A 513 -20.22 23.15 -2.36
CA PRO A 513 -19.68 22.24 -3.37
C PRO A 513 -20.04 20.77 -3.09
N CYS A 514 -20.50 20.05 -4.11
CA CYS A 514 -20.61 18.59 -4.13
C CYS A 514 -19.26 18.01 -4.57
N ALA A 515 -18.25 18.03 -3.71
CA ALA A 515 -16.94 17.46 -4.02
C ALA A 515 -16.60 16.34 -3.03
N VAL A 516 -15.75 15.41 -3.45
CA VAL A 516 -15.26 14.35 -2.58
C VAL A 516 -14.11 14.84 -1.69
N PRO A 517 -14.03 14.42 -0.41
CA PRO A 517 -13.01 14.85 0.54
C PRO A 517 -11.66 14.17 0.29
N VAL A 518 -10.95 14.60 -0.76
CA VAL A 518 -9.68 13.99 -1.23
C VAL A 518 -8.66 13.86 -0.11
N SER A 519 -8.59 14.84 0.79
CA SER A 519 -7.59 14.86 1.86
C SER A 519 -7.87 13.91 3.03
N LEU A 520 -9.03 13.24 3.04
CA LEU A 520 -9.36 12.16 3.96
C LEU A 520 -9.29 10.77 3.30
N VAL A 521 -9.01 10.70 2.00
CA VAL A 521 -8.84 9.41 1.30
C VAL A 521 -7.45 8.84 1.65
N PRO A 522 -7.36 7.60 2.16
CA PRO A 522 -6.06 6.96 2.39
C PRO A 522 -5.20 6.86 1.12
N PRO A 523 -3.86 6.91 1.26
CA PRO A 523 -2.96 6.58 0.15
C PRO A 523 -3.24 5.14 -0.31
N PRO A 524 -2.89 4.80 -1.57
CA PRO A 524 -3.06 3.45 -2.06
C PRO A 524 -2.25 2.48 -1.19
N ALA A 525 -2.94 1.52 -0.59
CA ALA A 525 -2.28 0.44 0.13
C ALA A 525 -1.59 -0.49 -0.89
N PRO A 526 -0.51 -1.18 -0.52
CA PRO A 526 0.00 -2.30 -1.28
C PRO A 526 -1.03 -3.42 -1.48
N LEU A 527 -0.93 -4.16 -2.58
CA LEU A 527 -1.75 -5.36 -2.78
C LEU A 527 -1.45 -6.38 -1.68
N GLN A 528 -2.49 -7.01 -1.14
CA GLN A 528 -2.32 -8.04 -0.11
C GLN A 528 -1.61 -9.28 -0.68
N ARG A 529 -0.86 -9.96 0.19
CA ARG A 529 -0.18 -11.21 -0.14
C ARG A 529 -1.19 -12.25 -0.65
N ARG A 530 -0.85 -12.92 -1.77
CA ARG A 530 -1.66 -14.01 -2.35
C ARG A 530 -1.01 -15.39 -2.24
N THR A 531 0.29 -15.42 -1.94
CA THR A 531 1.05 -16.65 -1.75
C THR A 531 0.98 -17.14 -0.31
N THR A 532 1.18 -18.43 -0.09
CA THR A 532 1.24 -19.01 1.26
C THR A 532 2.66 -18.84 1.84
N PRO A 533 2.81 -18.23 3.04
CA PRO A 533 4.11 -18.13 3.73
C PRO A 533 4.80 -19.48 3.90
N GLY A 534 6.07 -19.57 3.49
CA GLY A 534 6.88 -20.78 3.67
C GLY A 534 6.34 -22.02 2.97
N SER A 535 5.70 -21.86 1.80
CA SER A 535 5.22 -22.98 0.98
C SER A 535 6.32 -24.03 0.75
N ALA A 536 6.01 -25.31 1.00
CA ALA A 536 6.99 -26.38 0.84
C ALA A 536 7.54 -26.48 -0.59
N ALA A 537 6.68 -26.25 -1.59
CA ALA A 537 7.08 -26.25 -3.00
C ALA A 537 8.09 -25.13 -3.31
N ASP A 538 7.88 -23.94 -2.74
CA ASP A 538 8.77 -22.80 -2.93
C ASP A 538 10.13 -23.04 -2.26
N LEU A 539 10.12 -23.59 -1.05
CA LEU A 539 11.32 -23.98 -0.32
C LEU A 539 12.11 -25.08 -1.05
N ASP A 540 11.41 -26.05 -1.65
CA ASP A 540 12.01 -27.11 -2.44
C ASP A 540 12.62 -26.56 -3.75
N ALA A 541 11.96 -25.59 -4.40
CA ALA A 541 12.51 -24.91 -5.58
C ALA A 541 13.81 -24.14 -5.24
N VAL A 542 13.83 -23.40 -4.14
CA VAL A 542 15.04 -22.71 -3.66
C VAL A 542 16.14 -23.72 -3.32
N ARG A 543 15.79 -24.84 -2.66
CA ARG A 543 16.75 -25.92 -2.37
C ARG A 543 17.31 -26.54 -3.63
N ALA A 544 16.47 -26.82 -4.63
CA ALA A 544 16.89 -27.37 -5.92
C ALA A 544 17.88 -26.42 -6.62
N GLN A 545 17.59 -25.11 -6.65
CA GLN A 545 18.52 -24.12 -7.20
C GLN A 545 19.84 -24.08 -6.40
N ALA A 546 19.79 -24.16 -5.07
CA ALA A 546 20.98 -24.21 -4.22
C ALA A 546 21.85 -25.46 -4.49
N VAL A 547 21.24 -26.59 -4.87
CA VAL A 547 21.97 -27.79 -5.30
C VAL A 547 22.64 -27.55 -6.66
N VAL A 548 21.93 -26.96 -7.62
CA VAL A 548 22.46 -26.67 -8.96
C VAL A 548 23.70 -25.76 -8.88
N ASP A 549 23.67 -24.76 -8.00
CA ASP A 549 24.79 -23.86 -7.73
C ASP A 549 26.05 -24.56 -7.20
N LEU A 550 25.97 -25.83 -6.78
CA LEU A 550 27.13 -26.64 -6.40
C LEU A 550 27.85 -27.30 -7.58
N LEU A 551 27.34 -27.21 -8.81
CA LEU A 551 28.01 -27.78 -10.00
C LEU A 551 29.50 -27.36 -10.13
N PRO A 552 29.91 -26.10 -9.88
CA PRO A 552 31.32 -25.72 -9.90
C PRO A 552 32.18 -26.48 -8.88
N SER A 553 31.58 -26.97 -7.78
CA SER A 553 32.24 -27.76 -6.73
C SER A 553 32.46 -29.23 -7.11
N LEU A 554 31.96 -29.67 -8.27
CA LEU A 554 32.25 -31.00 -8.80
C LEU A 554 33.70 -31.05 -9.28
N LEU A 555 34.44 -32.03 -8.77
CA LEU A 555 35.87 -32.24 -9.04
C LEU A 555 36.07 -32.87 -10.41
N THR A 556 37.21 -32.58 -11.04
CA THR A 556 37.66 -33.27 -12.26
C THR A 556 38.24 -34.65 -11.97
N THR A 557 38.73 -34.85 -10.75
CA THR A 557 39.24 -36.13 -10.23
C THR A 557 38.73 -36.37 -8.81
N PRO A 558 38.34 -37.60 -8.44
CA PRO A 558 37.76 -37.88 -7.13
C PRO A 558 38.78 -37.66 -6.02
N ARG A 559 38.31 -37.27 -4.81
CA ARG A 559 39.20 -37.15 -3.64
C ARG A 559 39.82 -38.52 -3.35
N ARG A 560 41.13 -38.54 -3.06
CA ARG A 560 41.81 -39.77 -2.63
C ARG A 560 41.42 -40.08 -1.19
N PRO A 561 41.00 -41.32 -0.86
CA PRO A 561 40.60 -41.67 0.49
C PRO A 561 41.72 -41.59 1.56
N ASP A 562 42.99 -41.39 1.19
CA ASP A 562 44.08 -41.25 2.18
C ASP A 562 45.25 -40.39 1.67
N ARG A 563 45.42 -39.20 2.25
CA ARG A 563 46.73 -38.54 2.40
C ARG A 563 46.91 -37.73 3.69
N HIS A 564 45.90 -37.65 4.57
CA HIS A 564 45.99 -36.93 5.85
C HIS A 564 46.22 -37.82 7.08
N THR A 565 46.42 -39.12 6.92
CA THR A 565 46.59 -40.09 8.02
C THR A 565 48.03 -40.54 8.26
N ARG A 566 49.06 -39.87 7.70
CA ARG A 566 50.46 -40.34 7.83
C ARG A 566 51.46 -39.47 8.57
N ASN A 567 51.10 -38.29 9.08
CA ASN A 567 51.99 -37.49 9.94
C ASN A 567 51.29 -37.06 11.23
N LEU A 568 51.11 -38.00 12.16
CA LEU A 568 51.03 -37.74 13.60
C LEU A 568 51.42 -39.06 14.29
N VAL A 569 52.70 -39.18 14.62
CA VAL A 569 53.16 -39.96 15.78
C VAL A 569 52.93 -39.10 17.00
#